data_AF-A0A925YAJ1-F1
#
_entry.id   AF-A0A925YAJ1-F1
#
_cell.length_a   1.000
_cell.length_b   1.000
_cell.length_c   1.000
_cell.angle_alpha   90.00
_cell.angle_beta   90.00
_cell.angle_gamma   90.00
#
_symmetry.space_group_name_H-M   'P 1'
#
loop_
_entity.id
_entity.type
_entity.pdbx_description
1 polymer ?
#
loop_
_entity_poly.entity_id
_entity_poly.type
_entity_poly.pdbx_seq_one_letter_code
_entity_poly.pdbx_strand_id
1 'polypeptide(L)'
;MRAAGIEIPGQRCEDFLPIINGSAVLLNPASDFGKQFAPAEIAALLDGSIFAPHSSRTTTQAEEVFLGQPADYPTHVTDALAKYFRRRSDVRAAYLALFANPATGDPPHTLIGVDTTGPWKEVAGEAGIVLAGVCRPDEVVDFIQIDDSGVSDYLRGTKPFYKKKILGLF
;
A
#
# COMPACT_ATOMS: atom_id res chain seq x y z
N MET A 1 -10.99 -30.33 4.21
CA MET A 1 -12.16 -29.69 4.84
C MET A 1 -12.68 -28.63 3.88
N ARG A 2 -13.96 -28.67 3.48
CA ARG A 2 -14.58 -27.58 2.71
C ARG A 2 -15.05 -26.52 3.69
N ALA A 3 -14.60 -25.27 3.53
CA ALA A 3 -15.17 -24.15 4.26
C ALA A 3 -16.66 -24.04 3.86
N ALA A 4 -17.57 -24.06 4.83
CA ALA A 4 -18.98 -23.81 4.56
C ALA A 4 -19.14 -22.34 4.19
N GLY A 5 -19.45 -22.06 2.92
CA GLY A 5 -19.82 -20.72 2.48
C GLY A 5 -21.18 -20.35 3.08
N ILE A 6 -21.26 -19.19 3.72
CA ILE A 6 -22.52 -18.61 4.18
C ILE A 6 -22.98 -17.64 3.08
N GLU A 7 -24.10 -17.95 2.44
CA GLU A 7 -24.73 -17.07 1.45
C GLU A 7 -26.01 -16.49 2.05
N ILE A 8 -26.05 -15.17 2.23
CA ILE A 8 -27.23 -14.46 2.77
C ILE A 8 -27.76 -13.54 1.67
N PRO A 9 -28.76 -13.98 0.89
CA PRO A 9 -29.27 -13.19 -0.23
C PRO A 9 -29.95 -11.90 0.24
N GLY A 10 -29.65 -10.79 -0.43
CA GLY A 10 -30.36 -9.52 -0.27
C GLY A 10 -29.86 -8.57 0.82
N GLN A 11 -28.74 -8.87 1.50
CA GLN A 11 -28.13 -7.95 2.46
C GLN A 11 -26.98 -7.14 1.86
N ARG A 12 -26.81 -5.91 2.33
CA ARG A 12 -25.65 -5.10 1.96
C ARG A 12 -24.43 -5.63 2.70
N CYS A 13 -23.24 -5.48 2.12
CA CYS A 13 -21.99 -5.93 2.75
C CYS A 13 -21.79 -5.30 4.14
N GLU A 14 -22.23 -4.05 4.32
CA GLU A 14 -22.24 -3.33 5.60
C GLU A 14 -23.09 -4.01 6.68
N ASP A 15 -24.18 -4.69 6.32
CA ASP A 15 -25.03 -5.41 7.28
C ASP A 15 -24.40 -6.75 7.69
N PHE A 16 -23.56 -7.32 6.82
CA PHE A 16 -22.90 -8.60 7.01
C PHE A 16 -21.64 -8.51 7.86
N LEU A 17 -20.81 -7.47 7.66
CA LEU A 17 -19.53 -7.30 8.35
C LEU A 17 -19.64 -7.39 9.89
N PRO A 18 -20.67 -6.81 10.56
CA PRO A 18 -20.81 -6.93 12.02
C PRO A 18 -21.03 -8.37 12.49
N ILE A 19 -21.69 -9.20 11.67
CA ILE A 19 -22.04 -10.59 11.98
C ILE A 19 -20.80 -11.47 12.00
N ILE A 20 -19.82 -11.17 11.15
CA ILE A 20 -18.57 -11.93 10.99
C ILE A 20 -17.39 -11.33 11.76
N ASN A 21 -17.64 -10.31 12.59
CA ASN A 21 -16.60 -9.69 13.41
C ASN A 21 -15.92 -10.75 14.29
N GLY A 22 -14.58 -10.73 14.33
CA GLY A 22 -13.79 -11.72 15.06
C GLY A 22 -13.56 -13.05 14.32
N SER A 23 -14.10 -13.23 13.11
CA SER A 23 -13.89 -14.43 12.28
C SER A 23 -12.95 -14.18 11.10
N ALA A 24 -12.17 -15.18 10.71
CA ALA A 24 -11.42 -15.16 9.46
C ALA A 24 -12.34 -15.48 8.29
N VAL A 25 -12.28 -14.70 7.20
CA VAL A 25 -13.21 -14.81 6.07
C VAL A 25 -12.46 -14.88 4.75
N LEU A 26 -12.92 -15.71 3.81
CA LEU A 26 -12.43 -15.70 2.44
C LEU A 26 -13.46 -15.03 1.53
N LEU A 27 -13.04 -13.96 0.86
CA LEU A 27 -13.76 -13.31 -0.22
C LEU A 27 -13.42 -13.98 -1.55
N ASN A 28 -14.44 -14.32 -2.33
CA ASN A 28 -14.32 -14.99 -3.63
C ASN A 28 -13.41 -16.25 -3.59
N PRO A 29 -13.69 -17.23 -2.73
CA PRO A 29 -12.83 -18.42 -2.55
C PRO A 29 -12.72 -19.31 -3.79
N ALA A 30 -13.65 -19.17 -4.76
CA ALA A 30 -13.63 -19.90 -6.02
C ALA A 30 -12.85 -19.19 -7.14
N SER A 31 -12.21 -18.06 -6.86
CA SER A 31 -11.44 -17.25 -7.81
C SER A 31 -9.95 -17.40 -7.57
N ASP A 32 -9.16 -17.35 -8.66
CA ASP A 32 -7.69 -17.27 -8.61
C ASP A 32 -7.18 -16.01 -7.87
N PHE A 33 -8.07 -15.04 -7.63
CA PHE A 33 -7.80 -13.79 -6.92
C PHE A 33 -8.61 -13.66 -5.61
N GLY A 34 -8.95 -14.77 -4.96
CA GLY A 34 -9.62 -14.74 -3.66
C GLY A 34 -8.79 -13.98 -2.61
N LYS A 35 -9.46 -13.27 -1.68
CA LYS A 35 -8.81 -12.56 -0.57
C LYS A 35 -9.20 -13.19 0.77
N GLN A 36 -8.22 -13.59 1.57
CA GLN A 36 -8.43 -13.95 2.95
C GLN A 36 -8.32 -12.70 3.83
N PHE A 37 -9.26 -12.52 4.74
CA PHE A 37 -9.25 -11.49 5.78
C PHE A 37 -9.04 -12.13 7.14
N ALA A 38 -8.07 -11.62 7.90
CA ALA A 38 -7.90 -11.95 9.30
C ALA A 38 -8.99 -11.27 10.16
N PRO A 39 -9.31 -11.80 11.35
CA PRO A 39 -10.27 -11.18 12.27
C PRO A 39 -10.01 -9.70 12.54
N ALA A 40 -8.73 -9.32 12.68
CA ALA A 40 -8.32 -7.93 12.90
C ALA A 40 -8.60 -7.03 11.68
N GLU A 41 -8.47 -7.55 10.45
CA GLU A 41 -8.83 -6.79 9.24
C GLU A 41 -10.35 -6.58 9.14
N ILE A 42 -11.16 -7.55 9.57
CA ILE A 42 -12.63 -7.39 9.63
C ILE A 42 -13.01 -6.31 10.66
N ALA A 43 -12.36 -6.30 11.83
CA ALA A 43 -12.57 -5.25 12.83
C ALA A 43 -12.17 -3.87 12.28
N ALA A 44 -11.02 -3.77 11.60
CA ALA A 44 -10.55 -2.54 11.00
C ALA A 44 -11.41 -2.06 9.81
N LEU A 45 -12.07 -2.98 9.09
CA LEU A 45 -13.07 -2.64 8.08
C LEU A 45 -14.34 -2.04 8.71
N LEU A 46 -14.75 -2.56 9.87
CA LEU A 46 -15.96 -2.10 10.58
C LEU A 46 -15.80 -0.71 11.19
N ASP A 47 -14.63 -0.38 11.72
CA ASP A 47 -14.37 0.92 12.35
C ASP A 47 -13.74 1.95 11.40
N GLY A 48 -13.42 1.53 10.16
CA GLY A 48 -12.80 2.37 9.13
C GLY A 48 -11.31 2.64 9.33
N SER A 49 -10.69 2.09 10.37
CA SER A 49 -9.25 2.25 10.64
C SER A 49 -8.37 1.56 9.61
N ILE A 50 -8.92 0.59 8.85
CA ILE A 50 -8.19 -0.07 7.76
C ILE A 50 -7.70 0.92 6.69
N PHE A 51 -8.38 2.06 6.53
CA PHE A 51 -8.01 3.12 5.59
C PHE A 51 -7.01 4.12 6.17
N ALA A 52 -6.68 4.02 7.46
CA ALA A 52 -5.66 4.85 8.09
C ALA A 52 -4.26 4.25 7.83
N PRO A 53 -3.24 5.08 7.56
CA PRO A 53 -1.85 4.62 7.54
C PRO A 53 -1.51 3.96 8.87
N HIS A 54 -0.94 2.75 8.83
CA HIS A 54 -0.64 1.96 10.04
C HIS A 54 0.34 2.68 10.97
N SER A 55 1.25 3.47 10.38
CA SER A 55 2.11 4.42 11.08
C SER A 55 2.37 5.62 10.18
N SER A 56 2.36 6.82 10.77
CA SER A 56 2.76 8.06 10.10
C SER A 56 3.84 8.72 10.94
N ARG A 57 5.01 8.97 10.34
CA ARG A 57 6.08 9.75 10.95
C ARG A 57 6.34 10.99 10.10
N THR A 58 6.29 12.15 10.73
CA THR A 58 6.79 13.39 10.13
C THR A 58 8.11 13.70 10.79
N THR A 59 9.20 13.69 10.03
CA THR A 59 10.47 14.20 10.53
C THR A 59 10.53 15.70 10.32
N THR A 60 10.76 16.45 11.40
CA THR A 60 10.95 17.91 11.38
C THR A 60 12.42 18.31 11.50
N GLN A 61 13.31 17.33 11.71
CA GLN A 61 14.75 17.56 11.87
C GLN A 61 15.51 16.91 10.72
N ALA A 62 16.61 17.53 10.30
CA ALA A 62 17.51 16.96 9.32
C ALA A 62 18.14 15.67 9.90
N GLU A 63 17.63 14.52 9.50
CA GLU A 63 18.19 13.21 9.81
C GLU A 63 19.02 12.72 8.61
N GLU A 64 20.16 12.10 8.88
CA GLU A 64 20.96 11.44 7.85
C GLU A 64 20.30 10.10 7.52
N VAL A 65 19.95 9.91 6.25
CA VAL A 65 19.33 8.69 5.74
C VAL A 65 20.11 8.18 4.54
N PHE A 66 20.17 6.86 4.40
CA PHE A 66 20.76 6.23 3.24
C PHE A 66 19.68 5.81 2.26
N LEU A 67 19.88 6.19 1.00
CA LEU A 67 19.02 5.84 -0.12
C LEU A 67 19.81 5.06 -1.16
N GLY A 68 19.19 4.02 -1.69
CA GLY A 68 19.78 3.16 -2.72
C GLY A 68 18.72 2.55 -3.62
N GLN A 69 19.17 1.71 -4.55
CA GLN A 69 18.28 0.79 -5.26
C GLN A 69 18.47 -0.60 -4.66
N PRO A 70 17.39 -1.37 -4.41
CA PRO A 70 17.53 -2.72 -3.92
C PRO A 70 18.21 -3.58 -4.99
N ALA A 71 19.13 -4.45 -4.57
CA ALA A 71 19.73 -5.44 -5.47
C ALA A 71 18.66 -6.42 -6.00
N ASP A 72 17.78 -6.87 -5.09
CA ASP A 72 16.61 -7.68 -5.42
C ASP A 72 15.37 -6.80 -5.51
N TYR A 73 14.92 -6.53 -6.74
CA TYR A 73 13.79 -5.63 -6.98
C TYR A 73 12.46 -6.27 -6.55
N PRO A 74 11.67 -5.66 -5.65
CA PRO A 74 10.44 -6.26 -5.12
C PRO A 74 9.27 -6.11 -6.10
N THR A 75 9.30 -6.92 -7.16
CA THR A 75 8.33 -6.89 -8.26
C THR A 75 6.90 -7.15 -7.80
N HIS A 76 6.69 -7.97 -6.78
CA HIS A 76 5.35 -8.22 -6.21
C HIS A 76 4.72 -6.94 -5.64
N VAL A 77 5.51 -6.12 -4.93
CA VAL A 77 5.09 -4.80 -4.41
C VAL A 77 4.82 -3.85 -5.58
N THR A 78 5.79 -3.69 -6.49
CA THR A 78 5.66 -2.68 -7.57
C THR A 78 4.54 -2.99 -8.54
N ASP A 79 4.31 -4.27 -8.87
CA ASP A 79 3.25 -4.68 -9.79
C ASP A 79 1.86 -4.49 -9.17
N ALA A 80 1.71 -4.82 -7.87
CA ALA A 80 0.47 -4.61 -7.15
C ALA A 80 0.12 -3.11 -7.08
N LEU A 81 1.10 -2.28 -6.69
CA LEU A 81 0.93 -0.84 -6.61
C LEU A 81 0.71 -0.20 -7.99
N ALA A 82 1.44 -0.61 -9.03
CA ALA A 82 1.23 -0.09 -10.38
C ALA A 82 -0.18 -0.38 -10.90
N LYS A 83 -0.74 -1.58 -10.64
CA LYS A 83 -2.13 -1.92 -10.97
C LYS A 83 -3.12 -1.04 -10.21
N TYR A 84 -2.86 -0.77 -8.94
CA TYR A 84 -3.68 0.11 -8.12
C TYR A 84 -3.62 1.57 -8.61
N PHE A 85 -2.42 2.14 -8.75
CA PHE A 85 -2.21 3.53 -9.18
C PHE A 85 -2.75 3.82 -10.58
N ARG A 86 -2.76 2.83 -11.49
CA ARG A 86 -3.40 2.97 -12.81
C ARG A 86 -4.88 3.36 -12.73
N ARG A 87 -5.58 2.97 -11.66
CA ARG A 87 -7.00 3.27 -11.43
C ARG A 87 -7.23 4.64 -10.78
N ARG A 88 -6.17 5.28 -10.27
CA ARG A 88 -6.25 6.60 -9.65
C ARG A 88 -5.96 7.71 -10.65
N SER A 89 -6.85 8.70 -10.70
CA SER A 89 -6.74 9.84 -11.61
C SER A 89 -5.58 10.77 -11.22
N ASP A 90 -5.34 10.86 -9.92
CA ASP A 90 -4.50 11.82 -9.21
C ASP A 90 -3.07 11.35 -8.91
N VAL A 91 -2.71 10.09 -9.21
CA VAL A 91 -1.32 9.60 -9.12
C VAL A 91 -0.63 9.74 -10.47
N ARG A 92 0.45 10.52 -10.53
CA ARG A 92 1.22 10.83 -11.75
C ARG A 92 2.39 9.89 -11.95
N ALA A 93 3.13 9.61 -10.88
CA ALA A 93 4.26 8.69 -10.90
C ALA A 93 4.48 8.05 -9.53
N ALA A 94 5.15 6.90 -9.49
CA ALA A 94 5.65 6.31 -8.28
C ALA A 94 7.06 5.74 -8.49
N TYR A 95 7.87 5.86 -7.44
CA TYR A 95 9.30 5.59 -7.43
C TYR A 95 9.61 4.63 -6.28
N LEU A 96 10.70 3.87 -6.45
CA LEU A 96 11.14 2.91 -5.46
C LEU A 96 12.58 3.22 -5.06
N ALA A 97 12.85 3.12 -3.76
CA ALA A 97 14.20 3.10 -3.21
C ALA A 97 14.30 2.05 -2.10
N LEU A 98 15.54 1.66 -1.80
CA LEU A 98 15.88 1.08 -0.51
C LEU A 98 16.21 2.23 0.44
N PHE A 99 15.61 2.23 1.62
CA PHE A 99 15.80 3.24 2.66
C PHE A 99 16.41 2.60 3.91
N ALA A 100 17.36 3.29 4.52
CA ALA A 100 17.89 2.94 5.83
C ALA A 100 18.12 4.20 6.65
N ASN A 101 17.71 4.17 7.92
CA ASN A 101 17.98 5.22 8.89
C ASN A 101 18.93 4.68 9.99
N PRO A 102 20.21 5.08 9.99
CA PRO A 102 21.17 4.62 11.00
C PRO A 102 20.78 4.98 12.43
N ALA A 103 19.99 6.05 12.61
CA ALA A 103 19.59 6.52 13.93
C ALA A 103 18.48 5.65 14.56
N THR A 104 17.64 4.99 13.76
CA THR A 104 16.59 4.10 14.28
C THR A 104 17.10 2.67 14.48
N GLY A 105 18.12 2.27 13.70
CA GLY A 105 18.63 0.90 13.73
C GLY A 105 17.71 -0.11 13.03
N ASP A 106 16.66 0.36 12.35
CA ASP A 106 15.78 -0.50 11.58
C ASP A 106 16.53 -1.12 10.39
N PRO A 107 16.24 -2.38 10.02
CA PRO A 107 16.77 -2.97 8.80
C PRO A 107 16.42 -2.11 7.57
N PRO A 108 17.31 -2.04 6.57
CA PRO A 108 16.98 -1.40 5.30
C PRO A 108 15.71 -1.99 4.70
N HIS A 109 14.79 -1.15 4.27
CA HIS A 109 13.48 -1.57 3.80
C HIS A 109 13.02 -0.75 2.59
N THR A 110 11.92 -1.17 1.98
CA THR A 110 11.44 -0.55 0.74
C THR A 110 10.79 0.79 1.07
N LEU A 111 11.14 1.83 0.30
CA LEU A 111 10.49 3.13 0.33
C LEU A 111 9.81 3.39 -1.01
N ILE A 112 8.53 3.73 -0.96
CA ILE A 112 7.72 4.11 -2.12
C ILE A 112 7.44 5.61 -2.07
N GLY A 113 7.99 6.33 -3.04
CA GLY A 113 7.65 7.73 -3.27
C GLY A 113 6.49 7.85 -4.26
N VAL A 114 5.45 8.58 -3.91
CA VAL A 114 4.27 8.77 -4.78
C VAL A 114 4.10 10.24 -5.14
N ASP A 115 4.16 10.55 -6.44
CA ASP A 115 3.79 11.85 -7.00
C ASP A 115 2.29 11.87 -7.23
N THR A 116 1.57 12.57 -6.36
CA THR A 116 0.11 12.66 -6.41
C THR A 116 -0.38 14.08 -6.15
N THR A 117 -1.44 14.46 -6.85
CA THR A 117 -2.24 15.67 -6.59
C THR A 117 -3.44 15.42 -5.68
N GLY A 118 -3.64 14.16 -5.26
CA GLY A 118 -4.74 13.75 -4.42
C GLY A 118 -4.45 13.93 -2.93
N PRO A 119 -5.45 13.68 -2.06
CA PRO A 119 -5.25 13.67 -0.62
C PRO A 119 -4.29 12.54 -0.19
N TRP A 120 -3.12 12.92 0.31
CA TRP A 120 -2.03 11.98 0.64
C TRP A 120 -2.46 10.83 1.56
N LYS A 121 -3.20 11.15 2.63
CA LYS A 121 -3.64 10.14 3.61
C LYS A 121 -4.48 9.03 2.97
N GLU A 122 -5.34 9.37 2.01
CA GLU A 122 -6.16 8.38 1.31
C GLU A 122 -5.31 7.54 0.36
N VAL A 123 -4.42 8.17 -0.41
CA VAL A 123 -3.52 7.46 -1.34
C VAL A 123 -2.62 6.48 -0.58
N ALA A 124 -2.01 6.93 0.52
CA ALA A 124 -1.14 6.11 1.35
C ALA A 124 -1.92 4.99 2.07
N GLY A 125 -3.09 5.30 2.64
CA GLY A 125 -3.93 4.32 3.32
C GLY A 125 -4.40 3.20 2.39
N GLU A 126 -4.97 3.56 1.23
CA GLU A 126 -5.42 2.59 0.23
C GLU A 126 -4.25 1.78 -0.36
N ALA A 127 -3.08 2.39 -0.59
CA ALA A 127 -1.89 1.67 -1.00
C ALA A 127 -1.44 0.65 0.06
N GLY A 128 -1.51 1.01 1.35
CA GLY A 128 -1.28 0.10 2.47
C GLY A 128 -2.20 -1.12 2.44
N ILE A 129 -3.50 -0.92 2.17
CA ILE A 129 -4.47 -2.02 2.03
C ILE A 129 -4.10 -2.96 0.89
N VAL A 130 -3.63 -2.41 -0.24
CA VAL A 130 -3.16 -3.20 -1.38
C VAL A 130 -1.97 -4.06 -0.98
N LEU A 131 -1.04 -3.51 -0.20
CA LEU A 131 0.15 -4.21 0.25
C LEU A 131 -0.11 -5.26 1.33
N ALA A 132 -1.13 -5.08 2.18
CA ALA A 132 -1.50 -6.06 3.20
C ALA A 132 -1.77 -7.48 2.63
N GLY A 133 -2.23 -7.57 1.38
CA GLY A 133 -2.45 -8.85 0.69
C GLY A 133 -1.27 -9.36 -0.15
N VAL A 134 -0.15 -8.64 -0.19
CA VAL A 134 0.96 -8.87 -1.13
C VAL A 134 2.31 -8.96 -0.43
N CYS A 135 2.52 -8.19 0.65
CA CYS A 135 3.75 -8.19 1.41
C CYS A 135 4.02 -9.55 2.07
N ARG A 136 5.29 -9.90 2.17
CA ARG A 136 5.75 -11.09 2.90
C ARG A 136 5.67 -10.83 4.42
N PRO A 137 5.65 -11.88 5.27
CA PRO A 137 5.41 -11.76 6.71
C PRO A 137 6.31 -10.80 7.51
N ASP A 138 7.47 -10.38 6.96
CA ASP A 138 8.41 -9.44 7.61
C ASP A 138 8.83 -8.29 6.67
N GLU A 139 8.12 -8.10 5.57
CA GLU A 139 8.46 -7.07 4.58
C GLU A 139 7.85 -5.72 4.95
N VAL A 140 8.74 -4.78 5.29
CA VAL A 140 8.36 -3.40 5.59
C VAL A 140 8.40 -2.57 4.31
N VAL A 141 7.33 -1.80 4.09
CA VAL A 141 7.22 -0.87 2.98
C VAL A 141 6.70 0.47 3.50
N ASP A 142 7.55 1.48 3.39
CA ASP A 142 7.25 2.85 3.76
C ASP A 142 6.77 3.66 2.58
N PHE A 143 5.97 4.69 2.86
CA PHE A 143 5.40 5.59 1.86
C PHE A 143 5.72 7.04 2.18
N ILE A 144 6.11 7.80 1.16
CA ILE A 144 6.20 9.26 1.23
C ILE A 144 5.50 9.91 0.04
N GLN A 145 4.92 11.08 0.28
CA GLN A 145 4.48 11.95 -0.81
C GLN A 145 5.71 12.62 -1.40
N ILE A 146 5.82 12.61 -2.72
CA ILE A 146 6.84 13.37 -3.41
C ILE A 146 6.60 14.86 -3.15
N ASP A 147 7.58 15.51 -2.54
CA ASP A 147 7.59 16.90 -2.06
C ASP A 147 8.91 17.59 -2.45
N ASP A 148 9.35 18.64 -1.75
CA ASP A 148 10.60 19.37 -2.03
C ASP A 148 11.80 18.89 -1.18
N SER A 149 11.72 17.69 -0.59
CA SER A 149 12.80 17.12 0.23
C SER A 149 13.92 16.49 -0.60
N GLY A 150 15.11 16.35 0.00
CA GLY A 150 16.23 15.65 -0.63
C GLY A 150 15.96 14.17 -0.93
N VAL A 151 15.08 13.52 -0.16
CA VAL A 151 14.62 12.14 -0.44
C VAL A 151 13.80 12.12 -1.73
N SER A 152 12.87 13.07 -1.89
CA SER A 152 12.08 13.23 -3.12
C SER A 152 12.95 13.56 -4.33
N ASP A 153 14.04 14.32 -4.15
CA ASP A 153 14.99 14.63 -5.23
C ASP A 153 15.75 13.39 -5.71
N TYR A 154 16.26 12.58 -4.78
CA TYR A 154 16.86 11.29 -5.13
C TYR A 154 15.87 10.42 -5.91
N LEU A 155 14.64 10.27 -5.41
CA LEU A 155 13.61 9.44 -6.05
C LEU A 155 13.27 9.93 -7.46
N ARG A 156 13.13 11.25 -7.68
CA ARG A 156 12.91 11.83 -9.01
C ARG A 156 14.09 11.61 -9.97
N GLY A 157 15.29 11.44 -9.45
CA GLY A 157 16.48 11.04 -10.22
C GLY A 157 16.49 9.58 -10.67
N THR A 158 15.61 8.73 -10.12
CA THR A 158 15.50 7.31 -10.46
C THR A 158 14.43 7.05 -11.52
N LYS A 159 14.42 5.85 -12.11
CA LYS A 159 13.37 5.44 -13.04
C LYS A 159 12.09 5.11 -12.26
N PRO A 160 10.95 5.77 -12.52
CA PRO A 160 9.69 5.42 -11.89
C PRO A 160 9.24 4.02 -12.32
N PHE A 161 8.73 3.23 -11.37
CA PHE A 161 8.11 1.93 -11.67
C PHE A 161 6.70 2.10 -12.21
N TYR A 162 6.04 3.21 -11.84
CA TYR A 162 4.77 3.62 -12.39
C TYR A 162 4.87 5.06 -12.88
N LYS A 163 4.48 5.30 -14.13
CA LYS A 163 4.25 6.64 -14.66
C LYS A 163 2.99 6.63 -15.47
N LYS A 164 2.09 7.55 -15.16
CA LYS A 164 0.83 7.67 -15.87
C LYS A 164 1.08 8.09 -17.31
N LYS A 165 0.57 7.31 -18.25
CA LYS A 165 0.59 7.69 -19.66
C LYS A 165 -0.43 8.80 -19.86
N ILE A 166 0.05 9.98 -20.26
CA ILE A 166 -0.83 11.02 -20.79
C ILE A 166 -1.25 10.55 -22.18
N LEU A 167 -2.52 10.22 -22.34
CA LEU A 167 -3.06 9.83 -23.65
C LEU A 167 -3.29 11.11 -24.46
N GLY A 168 -2.39 11.41 -25.40
CA GLY A 168 -2.65 12.30 -26.54
C GLY A 168 -2.32 13.79 -26.37
N LEU A 169 -1.13 14.19 -26.82
CA LEU A 169 -0.95 15.35 -27.69
C LEU A 169 0.19 15.05 -28.69
N PHE A 170 -0.05 14.10 -29.60
CA PHE A 170 0.64 13.94 -30.88
C PHE A 170 -0.36 13.34 -31.87
#